data_AF-A0A924YQ75-F1
#
_entry.id   AF-A0A924YQ75-F1
#
_cell.length_a   1.000
_cell.length_b   1.000
_cell.length_c   1.000
_cell.angle_alpha   90.00
_cell.angle_beta   90.00
_cell.angle_gamma   90.00
#
_symmetry.space_group_name_H-M   'P 1'
#
loop_
_entity.id
_entity.type
_entity.pdbx_description
1 polymer ?
#
loop_
_entity_poly.entity_id
_entity_poly.type
_entity_poly.pdbx_seq_one_letter_code
_entity_poly.pdbx_strand_id
1 'polypeptide(L)' 'MRLLVDTHALLWLITGDARLSQTARAMFLEPVNELFLSAASYWEICIKVSIGKLTLMSDWPDVIDRE' A
#
# COMPACT_ATOMS: atom_id res chain seq x y z
N MET A 1 14.24 -9.25 -0.14
CA MET A 1 14.72 -8.19 0.80
C MET A 1 13.55 -7.72 1.65
N ARG A 2 13.80 -7.09 2.81
CA ARG A 2 12.74 -6.49 3.62
C ARG A 2 12.57 -5.01 3.26
N LEU A 3 11.37 -4.60 2.87
CA LEU A 3 11.08 -3.25 2.41
C LEU A 3 10.00 -2.64 3.31
N LEU A 4 10.31 -1.51 3.94
CA LEU A 4 9.29 -0.71 4.63
C LEU A 4 8.63 0.22 3.61
N VAL A 5 7.32 0.10 3.45
CA VAL A 5 6.56 0.79 2.41
C VAL A 5 5.96 2.09 2.98
N ASP A 6 6.16 3.18 2.24
CA ASP A 6 5.47 4.44 2.50
C ASP A 6 3.99 4.36 2.10
N THR A 7 3.13 5.05 2.85
CA THR A 7 1.68 5.08 2.59
C THR A 7 1.36 5.47 1.14
N HIS A 8 1.96 6.52 0.59
CA HIS A 8 1.67 6.94 -0.79
C HIS A 8 2.17 5.93 -1.82
N ALA A 9 3.33 5.32 -1.59
CA ALA A 9 3.85 4.29 -2.48
C ALA A 9 2.91 3.07 -2.55
N LEU A 10 2.36 2.64 -1.41
CA LEU A 10 1.36 1.58 -1.36
C LEU A 10 0.08 2.00 -2.10
N LEU A 11 -0.42 3.21 -1.84
CA LEU A 11 -1.63 3.71 -2.48
C LEU A 11 -1.49 3.78 -4.00
N TRP A 12 -0.33 4.21 -4.51
CA TRP A 12 -0.06 4.18 -5.96
C TRP A 12 0.04 2.77 -6.52
N LEU A 13 0.59 1.81 -5.77
CA LEU A 13 0.63 0.41 -6.18
C LEU A 13 -0.79 -0.14 -6.36
N ILE A 14 -1.66 -0.01 -5.35
CA ILE A 14 -3.01 -0.59 -5.37
C ILE A 14 -3.95 0.10 -6.37
N THR A 15 -3.71 1.39 -6.65
CA THR A 15 -4.50 2.15 -7.64
C THR A 15 -3.93 2.08 -9.05
N GLY A 16 -2.73 1.49 -9.23
CA GLY A 16 -2.05 1.45 -10.52
C GLY A 16 -1.57 2.82 -11.02
N ASP A 17 -1.33 3.76 -10.11
CA ASP A 17 -0.96 5.14 -10.44
C ASP A 17 0.47 5.23 -11.00
N ALA A 18 0.64 5.99 -12.08
CA ALA A 18 1.92 6.14 -12.79
C ALA A 18 3.00 6.89 -11.98
N ARG A 19 2.64 7.51 -10.85
CA ARG A 19 3.59 8.15 -9.92
C ARG A 19 4.48 7.14 -9.19
N LEU A 20 4.08 5.86 -9.13
CA LEU A 20 4.96 4.82 -8.62
C LEU A 20 6.07 4.55 -9.64
N SER A 21 7.32 4.73 -9.23
CA SER A 21 8.46 4.48 -10.11
C SER A 21 8.49 3.02 -10.56
N GLN A 22 8.98 2.77 -11.79
CA GLN A 22 9.08 1.42 -12.33
C GLN A 22 9.95 0.50 -11.45
N THR A 23 11.02 1.05 -10.87
CA THR A 23 11.88 0.34 -9.91
C THR A 23 11.11 -0.04 -8.64
N ALA A 24 10.37 0.89 -8.04
CA ALA A 24 9.59 0.59 -6.84
C ALA A 24 8.50 -0.45 -7.13
N ARG A 25 7.83 -0.32 -8.28
CA ARG A 25 6.83 -1.30 -8.73
C ARG A 25 7.43 -2.69 -8.92
N ALA A 26 8.59 -2.79 -9.56
CA ALA A 26 9.30 -4.06 -9.73
C ALA A 26 9.70 -4.65 -8.37
N MET A 27 10.23 -3.83 -7.47
CA MET A 27 10.60 -4.27 -6.11
C MET A 27 9.39 -4.74 -5.29
N PHE A 28 8.24 -4.10 -5.43
CA PHE A 28 7.01 -4.47 -4.71
C PHE A 28 6.36 -5.74 -5.26
N LEU A 29 6.48 -6.00 -6.57
CA LEU A 29 5.88 -7.18 -7.21
C LEU A 29 6.80 -8.41 -7.20
N GLU A 30 8.07 -8.26 -6.81
CA GLU A 30 9.02 -9.35 -6.73
C GLU A 30 8.73 -10.23 -5.48
N PRO A 31 8.40 -11.53 -5.63
CA PRO A 31 8.01 -12.38 -4.51
C PRO A 31 9.09 -12.61 -3.46
N VAL A 32 10.37 -12.41 -3.81
CA VAL A 32 11.51 -12.51 -2.88
C VAL A 32 11.58 -11.33 -1.90
N ASN A 33 10.76 -10.30 -2.11
CA ASN A 33 10.70 -9.13 -1.25
C ASN A 33 9.53 -9.23 -0.28
N GLU A 34 9.84 -9.07 1.01
CA GLU A 34 8.85 -8.94 2.06
C GLU A 34 8.53 -7.46 2.23
N LEU A 35 7.26 -7.12 2.00
CA LEU A 35 6.74 -5.78 2.18
C LEU A 35 6.18 -5.62 3.59
N PHE A 36 6.64 -4.59 4.29
CA PHE A 36 6.14 -4.21 5.60
C PHE A 36 5.40 -2.88 5.47
N LEU A 37 4.21 -2.82 6.04
CA LEU A 37 3.48 -1.57 6.27
C LEU A 37 3.49 -1.27 7.77
N SER A 38 3.74 -0.03 8.15
CA SER A 38 3.67 0.33 9.55
C SER A 38 2.21 0.31 10.03
N ALA A 39 1.98 -0.11 11.28
CA ALA A 39 0.66 -0.06 11.89
C ALA A 39 0.08 1.38 11.93
N ALA A 40 0.96 2.38 12.08
CA ALA A 40 0.56 3.79 12.03
C ALA A 40 0.07 4.21 10.63
N SER A 41 0.76 3.77 9.58
CA SER A 41 0.35 4.00 8.18
C SER A 41 -1.00 3.34 7.90
N TYR A 42 -1.20 2.09 8.32
CA TYR A 42 -2.47 1.39 8.19
C TYR A 42 -3.61 2.14 8.90
N TRP A 43 -3.37 2.55 10.16
CA TRP A 43 -4.35 3.33 10.93
C TRP A 43 -4.70 4.66 10.25
N GLU A 44 -3.72 5.36 9.68
CA GLU A 44 -3.97 6.60 8.93
C GLU A 44 -4.85 6.36 7.70
N ILE A 45 -4.62 5.27 6.96
CA ILE A 45 -5.46 4.87 5.82
C ILE A 45 -6.90 4.63 6.30
N CYS A 46 -7.10 3.85 7.35
CA CYS A 46 -8.41 3.57 7.93
C CYS A 46 -9.17 4.86 8.30
N ILE A 47 -8.49 5.83 8.93
CA ILE A 47 -9.10 7.13 9.26
C ILE A 47 -9.48 7.89 7.99
N LYS A 48 -8.56 7.99 7.02
CA LYS A 48 -8.81 8.73 5.78
C LYS A 48 -9.98 8.13 4.98
N VAL A 49 -10.13 6.80 4.99
CA VAL A 49 -11.27 6.10 4.38
C VAL A 49 -12.56 6.39 5.15
N SER A 50 -12.55 6.30 6.48
CA SER A 50 -13.78 6.49 7.29
C SER A 50 -14.36 7.90 7.20
N ILE A 51 -13.51 8.91 7.03
CA ILE A 51 -13.93 10.31 6.86
C ILE A 51 -14.13 10.71 5.39
N GLY A 52 -14.04 9.76 4.44
CA GLY A 52 -14.25 9.99 3.01
C GLY A 52 -13.17 10.83 2.31
N LYS A 53 -12.00 11.01 2.93
CA LYS A 53 -10.85 11.70 2.30
C LYS A 53 -10.05 10.80 1.35
N LEU A 54 -10.23 9.48 1.46
CA LEU A 54 -9.59 8.49 0.61
C LEU A 54 -10.64 7.45 0.19
N THR A 55 -10.79 7.24 -1.11
CA THR A 55 -11.70 6.23 -1.65
C THR A 55 -10.87 5.07 -2.18
N LEU A 56 -11.07 3.88 -1.64
CA LEU A 56 -10.43 2.63 -2.06
C LEU A 56 -11.49 1.59 -2.45
N MET A 57 -11.07 0.55 -3.17
CA MET A 57 -11.90 -0.62 -3.45
C MET A 57 -12.38 -1.26 -2.13
N SER A 58 -13.60 -1.77 -2.08
CA SER A 58 -14.22 -2.28 -0.83
C SER A 58 -13.42 -3.39 -0.13
N ASP A 59 -12.62 -4.15 -0.88
CA ASP A 59 -11.76 -5.27 -0.44
C ASP A 59 -10.31 -4.85 -0.16
N TRP A 60 -10.00 -3.55 -0.13
CA TRP A 60 -8.63 -3.07 0.14
C TRP A 60 -8.01 -3.57 1.45
N PRO A 61 -8.76 -3.79 2.56
CA PRO A 61 -8.14 -4.31 3.78
C PRO A 61 -7.59 -5.73 3.58
N ASP A 62 -8.32 -6.57 2.85
CA ASP A 62 -7.92 -7.96 2.56
C ASP A 62 -6.68 -8.04 1.65
N VAL A 63 -6.36 -6.96 0.92
CA VAL A 63 -5.14 -6.85 0.11
C VAL A 63 -3.92 -6.57 0.99
N ILE A 64 -4.10 -5.88 2.12
CA ILE A 64 -3.02 -5.47 3.03
C ILE A 64 -2.82 -6.48 4.17
N ASP A 65 -3.90 -7.07 4.67
CA ASP A 65 -3.88 -7.97 5.83
C ASP A 65 -3.53 -9.43 5.45
N ARG A 66 -2.90 -9.65 4.29
CA ARG A 66 -2.37 -10.97 3.91
C ARG A 66 -1.10 -11.26 4.73
N GLU A 67 -1.30 -11.85 5.92
CA GLU A 67 -0.25 -12.56 6.66
C GLU A 67 0.25 -13.81 5.92
#